data_AF-A0A6A3P5X2-F1
#
_entry.id   AF-A0A6A3P5X2-F1
#
_cell.length_a   1.000
_cell.length_b   1.000
_cell.length_c   1.000
_cell.angle_alpha   90.00
_cell.angle_beta   90.00
_cell.angle_gamma   90.00
#
_symmetry.space_group_name_H-M   'P 1'
#
loop_
_entity.id
_entity.type
_entity.pdbx_description
1 polymer ?
#
loop_
_entity_poly.entity_id
_entity_poly.type
_entity_poly.pdbx_seq_one_letter_code
_entity_poly.pdbx_strand_id
1 'polypeptide(L)'
;MIVATTSTFIADSEDIDYSVVQLPDCVDLSAYGYLQLRESGPVVNESIYVSQHPDGNAKRIVSTADGGSDSTILSVGEDGSCGTDQVGHDADT
;
A
#
# COMPACT_ATOMS: atom_id res chain seq x y z
N MET A 1 9.19 -1.04 -20.74
CA MET A 1 8.31 -0.16 -21.53
C MET A 1 7.79 0.90 -20.59
N ILE A 2 7.94 2.18 -20.95
CA ILE A 2 7.38 3.30 -20.18
C ILE A 2 5.97 3.55 -20.75
N VAL A 3 4.95 3.56 -19.89
CA VAL A 3 3.53 3.73 -20.29
C VAL A 3 2.98 5.13 -20.03
N ALA A 4 3.58 5.86 -19.10
CA ALA A 4 3.27 7.27 -18.82
C ALA A 4 4.54 7.99 -18.38
N THR A 5 4.69 9.26 -18.77
CA THR A 5 5.79 10.15 -18.34
C THR A 5 5.28 11.41 -17.65
N THR A 6 3.95 11.58 -17.56
CA THR A 6 3.29 12.71 -16.91
C THR A 6 2.13 12.20 -16.05
N SER A 7 1.76 12.99 -15.05
CA SER A 7 0.58 12.79 -14.22
C SER A 7 0.02 14.15 -13.80
N THR A 8 -1.26 14.16 -13.46
CA THR A 8 -1.93 15.31 -12.85
C THR A 8 -2.08 15.05 -11.37
N PHE A 9 -1.63 15.99 -10.54
CA PHE A 9 -1.88 15.96 -9.10
C PHE A 9 -3.36 16.25 -8.82
N ILE A 10 -4.02 15.44 -7.98
CA ILE A 10 -5.45 15.55 -7.66
C ILE A 10 -5.67 16.01 -6.22
N ALA A 11 -5.05 15.35 -5.25
CA ALA A 11 -5.20 15.66 -3.83
C ALA A 11 -4.08 15.04 -3.01
N ASP A 12 -3.80 15.62 -1.85
CA ASP A 12 -2.93 15.08 -0.81
C ASP A 12 -3.48 15.43 0.58
N SER A 13 -2.91 14.80 1.59
CA SER A 13 -3.08 15.19 2.98
C SER A 13 -1.81 14.85 3.75
N GLU A 14 -1.27 15.85 4.44
CA GLU A 14 -0.15 15.67 5.37
C GLU A 14 -0.59 14.88 6.61
N ASP A 15 -1.81 15.09 7.09
CA ASP A 15 -2.31 14.47 8.33
C ASP A 15 -2.45 12.95 8.24
N ILE A 16 -2.86 12.43 7.07
CA ILE A 16 -3.05 10.98 6.82
C ILE A 16 -2.14 10.43 5.71
N ASP A 17 -1.04 11.14 5.42
CA ASP A 17 0.08 10.77 4.54
C ASP A 17 -0.30 10.04 3.24
N TYR A 18 -1.08 10.70 2.38
CA TYR A 18 -1.43 10.17 1.06
C TYR A 18 -1.33 11.21 -0.04
N SER A 19 -1.19 10.72 -1.27
CA SER A 19 -1.40 11.53 -2.48
C SER A 19 -2.18 10.75 -3.54
N VAL A 20 -3.00 11.45 -4.31
CA VAL A 20 -3.73 10.94 -5.46
C VAL A 20 -3.24 11.66 -6.71
N VAL A 21 -2.79 10.88 -7.68
CA VAL A 21 -2.41 11.37 -9.01
C VAL A 21 -3.20 10.65 -10.08
N GLN A 22 -3.53 11.36 -11.16
CA GLN A 22 -4.21 10.83 -12.32
C GLN A 22 -3.22 10.71 -13.49
N LEU A 23 -3.21 9.54 -14.13
CA LEU A 23 -2.49 9.34 -15.39
C LEU A 23 -3.33 9.83 -16.57
N PRO A 24 -2.73 10.25 -17.70
CA PRO A 24 -3.48 10.68 -18.87
C PRO A 24 -4.45 9.59 -19.38
N ASP A 25 -5.67 9.98 -19.74
CA ASP A 25 -6.74 9.05 -20.14
C ASP A 25 -6.42 8.22 -21.40
N CYS A 26 -5.41 8.64 -22.18
CA CYS A 26 -4.94 7.92 -23.37
C CYS A 26 -3.97 6.77 -23.06
N VAL A 27 -3.58 6.57 -21.80
CA VAL A 27 -2.68 5.50 -21.39
C VAL A 27 -3.47 4.20 -21.20
N ASP A 28 -3.07 3.15 -21.92
CA ASP A 28 -3.64 1.81 -21.73
C ASP A 28 -2.96 1.08 -20.57
N LEU A 29 -3.73 0.85 -19.50
CA LEU A 29 -3.28 0.14 -18.30
C LEU A 29 -3.82 -1.30 -18.21
N SER A 30 -4.54 -1.78 -19.24
CA SER A 30 -5.22 -3.08 -19.21
C SER A 30 -4.30 -4.26 -18.90
N ALA A 31 -3.02 -4.17 -19.28
CA ALA A 31 -2.02 -5.19 -19.00
C ALA A 31 -1.63 -5.33 -17.52
N TYR A 32 -1.90 -4.32 -16.68
CA TYR A 32 -1.49 -4.30 -15.27
C TYR A 32 -2.61 -4.68 -14.29
N GLY A 33 -3.87 -4.56 -14.69
CA GLY A 33 -5.00 -4.65 -13.77
C GLY A 33 -5.03 -3.50 -12.76
N TYR A 34 -5.88 -3.62 -11.73
CA TYR A 34 -6.05 -2.60 -10.70
C TYR A 34 -6.21 -3.24 -9.32
N LEU A 35 -5.64 -2.59 -8.30
CA LEU A 35 -6.01 -2.89 -6.91
C LEU A 35 -7.39 -2.32 -6.62
N GLN A 36 -8.18 -3.05 -5.85
CA GLN A 36 -9.50 -2.61 -5.42
C GLN A 36 -9.42 -2.09 -4.00
N LEU A 37 -9.98 -0.90 -3.78
CA LEU A 37 -10.26 -0.41 -2.44
C LEU A 37 -11.52 -1.10 -1.91
N ARG A 38 -11.49 -1.50 -0.63
CA ARG A 38 -12.70 -1.95 0.07
C ARG A 38 -13.04 -0.99 1.19
N GLU A 39 -14.31 -0.66 1.31
CA GLU A 39 -14.81 0.24 2.36
C GLU A 39 -14.74 -0.37 3.76
N SER A 40 -14.77 -1.71 3.87
CA SER A 40 -14.78 -2.38 5.18
C SER A 40 -13.48 -2.23 5.98
N GLY A 41 -12.40 -1.74 5.35
CA GLY A 41 -11.07 -1.69 5.98
C GLY A 41 -10.47 -3.07 6.28
N PRO A 42 -9.26 -3.11 6.87
CA PRO A 42 -8.63 -4.34 7.35
C PRO A 42 -9.33 -4.90 8.59
N VAL A 43 -9.23 -6.23 8.79
CA VAL A 43 -9.65 -6.90 10.02
C VAL A 43 -8.47 -7.60 10.68
N VAL A 44 -8.44 -7.63 12.01
CA VAL A 44 -7.39 -8.31 12.77
C VAL A 44 -7.30 -9.78 12.39
N ASN A 45 -6.07 -10.29 12.26
CA ASN A 45 -5.69 -11.62 11.77
C ASN A 45 -5.92 -11.89 10.27
N GLU A 46 -6.32 -10.91 9.47
CA GLU A 46 -6.35 -11.08 8.02
C GLU A 46 -4.93 -11.15 7.46
N SER A 47 -4.66 -12.13 6.58
CA SER A 47 -3.39 -12.22 5.86
C SER A 47 -3.24 -11.08 4.86
N ILE A 48 -2.06 -10.47 4.83
CA ILE A 48 -1.74 -9.34 3.95
C ILE A 48 -0.46 -9.60 3.16
N TYR A 49 -0.26 -8.79 2.13
CA TYR A 49 1.03 -8.64 1.50
C TYR A 49 1.33 -7.16 1.29
N VAL A 50 2.61 -6.79 1.36
CA VAL A 50 3.08 -5.43 1.08
C VAL A 50 4.05 -5.47 -0.08
N SER A 51 3.80 -4.65 -1.11
CA SER A 51 4.73 -4.46 -2.23
C SER A 51 5.70 -3.33 -1.89
N GLN A 52 6.99 -3.62 -1.81
CA GLN A 52 8.02 -2.65 -1.44
C GLN A 52 9.17 -2.56 -2.47
N HIS A 53 10.00 -1.53 -2.32
CA HIS A 53 11.24 -1.30 -3.08
C HIS A 53 12.41 -0.97 -2.13
N PRO A 54 12.75 -1.88 -1.19
CA PRO A 54 13.73 -1.61 -0.14
C PRO A 54 15.11 -1.31 -0.74
N ASP A 55 15.76 -0.26 -0.23
CA ASP A 55 17.06 0.25 -0.70
C ASP A 55 17.13 0.53 -2.23
N GLY A 56 15.99 0.76 -2.88
CA GLY A 56 15.92 0.96 -4.33
C GLY A 56 16.15 -0.32 -5.15
N ASN A 57 16.10 -1.50 -4.53
CA ASN A 57 16.16 -2.78 -5.24
C ASN A 57 14.84 -3.11 -5.92
N ALA A 58 14.87 -4.03 -6.91
CA ALA A 58 13.69 -4.51 -7.62
C ALA A 58 12.52 -4.85 -6.67
N LYS A 59 11.29 -4.64 -7.15
CA LYS A 59 10.05 -4.81 -6.37
C LYS A 59 10.05 -6.18 -5.66
N ARG A 60 9.85 -6.15 -4.35
CA ARG A 60 9.66 -7.33 -3.50
C ARG A 60 8.23 -7.34 -2.96
N ILE A 61 7.69 -8.53 -2.75
CA ILE A 61 6.42 -8.73 -2.06
C ILE A 61 6.75 -9.48 -0.79
N VAL A 62 6.43 -8.90 0.37
CA VAL A 62 6.43 -9.61 1.64
C VAL A 62 5.02 -10.11 1.92
N SER A 63 4.92 -11.38 2.29
CA SER A 63 3.70 -12.02 2.79
C SER A 63 3.97 -12.91 4.00
N THR A 64 5.20 -12.94 4.50
CA THR A 64 5.64 -13.74 5.65
C THR A 64 6.44 -12.89 6.60
N ALA A 65 6.22 -13.03 7.90
CA ALA A 65 7.05 -12.45 8.95
C ALA A 65 8.38 -13.22 9.10
N ASP A 66 9.32 -12.68 9.87
CA ASP A 66 10.66 -13.25 10.11
C ASP A 66 10.66 -14.70 10.65
N GLY A 67 9.56 -15.12 11.28
CA GLY A 67 9.34 -16.49 11.76
C GLY A 67 8.82 -17.49 10.72
N GLY A 68 8.58 -17.05 9.47
CA GLY A 68 8.03 -17.85 8.38
C GLY A 68 6.51 -18.04 8.44
N SER A 69 5.82 -17.45 9.42
CA SER A 69 4.36 -17.36 9.44
C SER A 69 3.87 -16.30 8.46
N ASP A 70 2.62 -16.40 8.02
CA ASP A 70 1.99 -15.36 7.21
C ASP A 70 2.03 -14.00 7.91
N SER A 71 2.25 -12.93 7.12
CA SER A 71 2.05 -11.56 7.59
C SER A 71 0.56 -11.31 7.73
N THR A 72 0.14 -10.83 8.91
CA THR A 72 -1.27 -10.53 9.20
C THR A 72 -1.45 -9.14 9.81
N ILE A 73 -2.68 -8.66 9.81
CA ILE A 73 -3.08 -7.47 10.58
C ILE A 73 -3.04 -7.82 12.08
N LEU A 74 -2.25 -7.08 12.84
CA LEU A 74 -2.07 -7.28 14.29
C LEU A 74 -3.03 -6.41 15.11
N SER A 75 -3.34 -5.21 14.62
CA SER A 75 -4.25 -4.26 15.27
C SER A 75 -4.89 -3.31 14.25
N VAL A 76 -6.02 -2.73 14.61
CA VAL A 76 -6.77 -1.74 13.80
C VAL A 76 -7.34 -0.69 14.74
N GLY A 77 -7.19 0.60 14.40
CA GLY A 77 -7.76 1.70 15.18
C GLY A 77 -6.92 2.12 16.38
N GLU A 78 -5.61 1.85 16.35
CA GLU A 78 -4.71 2.20 17.45
C GLU A 78 -4.20 3.64 17.30
N ASP A 79 -4.18 4.39 18.40
CA ASP A 79 -3.56 5.72 18.45
C ASP A 79 -2.14 5.61 18.99
N GLY A 80 -1.19 6.29 18.33
CA GLY A 80 0.22 6.25 18.71
C GLY A 80 0.97 7.53 18.38
N SER A 81 2.29 7.50 18.59
CA SER A 81 3.15 8.65 18.24
C SER A 81 3.19 8.97 16.76
N CYS A 82 2.77 8.04 15.90
CA CYS A 82 2.81 8.14 14.44
C CYS A 82 1.45 8.53 13.82
N GLY A 83 0.41 8.74 14.63
CA GLY A 83 -0.92 9.10 14.14
C GLY A 83 -2.04 8.42 14.92
N THR A 84 -3.27 8.73 14.53
CA THR A 84 -4.49 8.07 15.03
C THR A 84 -4.94 6.97 14.07
N ASP A 85 -5.84 6.10 14.51
CA ASP A 85 -6.51 5.07 13.70
C ASP A 85 -5.54 4.16 12.91
N GLN A 86 -4.40 3.83 13.51
CA GLN A 86 -3.32 3.07 12.86
C GLN A 86 -3.69 1.60 12.65
N VAL A 87 -3.04 0.99 11.67
CA VAL A 87 -3.12 -0.44 11.35
C VAL A 87 -1.75 -1.06 11.58
N GLY A 88 -1.64 -1.96 12.56
CA GLY A 88 -0.37 -2.61 12.91
C GLY A 88 -0.13 -3.88 12.08
N HIS A 89 1.09 -4.07 11.58
CA HIS A 89 1.54 -5.29 10.91
C HIS A 89 3.07 -5.41 10.92
N ASP A 90 3.59 -6.64 10.83
CA ASP A 90 5.02 -6.94 10.77
C ASP A 90 5.44 -7.40 9.35
N ALA A 91 4.96 -6.70 8.33
CA ALA A 91 5.24 -7.01 6.92
C ALA A 91 6.34 -6.08 6.38
N ASP A 92 7.60 -6.41 6.68
CA ASP A 92 8.79 -5.67 6.29
C ASP A 92 9.68 -6.48 5.30
N THR A 93 10.53 -5.81 4.50
CA THR A 93 11.35 -6.41 3.42
C THR A 93 12.83 -6.12 3.50
#